data_AF-S4PZC8-F1
#
_entry.id   AF-S4PZC8-F1
#
_cell.length_a   1.000
_cell.length_b   1.000
_cell.length_c   1.000
_cell.angle_alpha   90.00
_cell.angle_beta   90.00
_cell.angle_gamma   90.00
#
_symmetry.space_group_name_H-M   'P 1'
#
loop_
_entity.id
_entity.type
_entity.pdbx_description
1 polymer ?
#
loop_
_entity_poly.entity_id
_entity_poly.type
_entity_poly.pdbx_seq_one_letter_code
_entity_poly.pdbx_strand_id
1 'polypeptide(L)'
;MEVVGVTCLGATHPMLARTTFDVCIVDEATQVLQCTVLRPLFAAKRFVLVGDPEQLPPVVRSKNARRLGMEESLFHRLVRDDVTCTLRLQYRMNQALVELANKVAY
;
A
#
# COMPACT_ATOMS: atom_id res chain seq x y z
N MET A 1 -9.78 21.54 -7.01
CA MET A 1 -10.10 20.14 -6.68
C MET A 1 -9.46 19.86 -5.34
N GLU A 2 -10.23 19.55 -4.30
CA GLU A 2 -9.66 19.23 -2.97
C GLU A 2 -9.19 17.77 -2.88
N VAL A 3 -9.87 16.84 -3.58
CA VAL A 3 -9.54 15.41 -3.55
C VAL A 3 -9.67 14.82 -4.97
N VAL A 4 -8.73 13.95 -5.35
CA VAL A 4 -8.75 13.19 -6.60
C VAL A 4 -8.51 11.72 -6.29
N GLY A 5 -9.43 10.85 -6.72
CA GLY A 5 -9.30 9.39 -6.62
C GLY A 5 -8.88 8.78 -7.95
N VAL A 6 -7.77 8.06 -7.97
CA VAL A 6 -7.28 7.29 -9.12
C VAL A 6 -6.59 6.01 -8.65
N THR A 7 -6.50 5.02 -9.52
CA THR A 7 -5.60 3.88 -9.28
C THR A 7 -4.13 4.33 -9.40
N CYS A 8 -3.19 3.58 -8.83
CA CYS A 8 -1.76 3.91 -8.93
C CYS A 8 -1.27 4.05 -10.39
N LEU A 9 -1.77 3.21 -11.30
CA LEU A 9 -1.50 3.33 -12.74
C LEU A 9 -2.21 4.55 -13.35
N GLY A 10 -3.43 4.83 -12.92
CA GLY A 10 -4.21 6.01 -13.32
C GLY A 10 -3.58 7.34 -12.89
N ALA A 11 -2.67 7.35 -11.91
CA ALA A 11 -1.91 8.54 -11.53
C ALA A 11 -1.01 9.10 -12.65
N THR A 12 -0.79 8.34 -13.73
CA THR A 12 -0.10 8.81 -14.95
C THR A 12 -0.98 9.67 -15.85
N HIS A 13 -2.28 9.81 -15.58
CA HIS A 13 -3.23 10.49 -16.45
C HIS A 13 -2.78 11.94 -16.78
N PRO A 14 -2.84 12.39 -18.05
CA PRO A 14 -2.34 13.72 -18.45
C PRO A 14 -2.96 14.89 -17.67
N MET A 15 -4.21 14.77 -17.22
CA MET A 15 -4.85 15.78 -16.37
C MET A 15 -4.17 15.97 -15.01
N LEU A 16 -3.41 14.98 -14.55
CA LEU A 16 -2.65 15.01 -13.30
C LEU A 16 -1.17 15.33 -13.52
N ALA A 17 -0.72 15.51 -14.76
CA ALA A 17 0.69 15.70 -15.08
C ALA A 17 1.28 17.01 -14.54
N ARG A 18 0.45 18.05 -14.37
CA ARG A 18 0.86 19.38 -13.91
C ARG A 18 0.34 19.74 -12.52
N THR A 19 -0.12 18.74 -11.78
CA THR A 19 -0.74 18.92 -10.47
C THR A 19 0.15 18.32 -9.39
N THR A 20 0.41 19.10 -8.35
CA THR A 20 1.09 18.62 -7.14
C THR A 20 0.12 18.72 -5.97
N PHE A 21 0.02 17.63 -5.22
CA PHE A 21 -0.84 17.51 -4.05
C PHE A 21 -0.04 17.70 -2.76
N ASP A 22 -0.68 18.14 -1.69
CA ASP A 22 -0.03 18.24 -0.39
C ASP A 22 0.19 16.85 0.25
N VAL A 23 -0.75 15.93 0.02
CA VAL A 23 -0.73 14.56 0.55
C VAL A 23 -1.21 13.56 -0.50
N CYS A 24 -0.53 12.42 -0.61
CA CYS A 24 -0.99 11.24 -1.32
C CYS A 24 -1.31 10.12 -0.33
N ILE A 25 -2.48 9.50 -0.44
CA ILE A 25 -2.84 8.31 0.35
C ILE A 25 -2.91 7.14 -0.62
N VAL A 26 -2.18 6.06 -0.32
CA VAL A 26 -2.21 4.83 -1.10
C VAL A 26 -2.81 3.75 -0.22
N ASP A 27 -4.00 3.29 -0.57
CA ASP A 27 -4.64 2.14 0.04
C ASP A 27 -4.15 0.84 -0.59
N GLU A 28 -4.22 -0.26 0.16
CA GLU A 28 -3.72 -1.58 -0.25
C GLU A 28 -2.25 -1.56 -0.73
N ALA A 29 -1.42 -0.73 -0.08
CA ALA A 29 -0.04 -0.47 -0.48
C ALA A 29 0.88 -1.71 -0.39
N THR A 30 0.48 -2.75 0.35
CA THR A 30 1.20 -4.04 0.41
C THR A 30 0.98 -4.90 -0.84
N GLN A 31 -0.08 -4.64 -1.62
CA GLN A 31 -0.46 -5.42 -2.79
C GLN A 31 0.04 -4.84 -4.12
N VAL A 32 0.70 -3.67 -4.10
CA VAL A 32 1.17 -2.96 -5.31
C VAL A 32 2.68 -3.03 -5.49
N LEU A 33 3.12 -3.13 -6.74
CA LEU A 33 4.56 -3.12 -7.07
C LEU A 33 5.19 -1.77 -6.70
N GLN A 34 6.44 -1.80 -6.23
CA GLN A 34 7.22 -0.59 -5.94
C GLN A 34 7.18 0.40 -7.11
N CYS A 35 7.38 -0.04 -8.35
CA CYS A 35 7.39 0.83 -9.51
C CYS A 35 6.03 1.50 -9.79
N THR A 36 4.92 0.84 -9.45
CA THR A 36 3.57 1.33 -9.72
C THR A 36 3.16 2.44 -8.73
N VAL A 37 3.62 2.37 -7.48
CA VAL A 37 3.28 3.37 -6.47
C VAL A 37 4.14 4.64 -6.57
N LEU A 38 5.32 4.60 -7.20
CA LEU A 38 6.20 5.78 -7.29
C LEU A 38 5.54 6.98 -7.99
N ARG A 39 4.76 6.75 -9.07
CA ARG A 39 4.13 7.84 -9.82
C ARG A 39 3.19 8.72 -8.97
N PRO A 40 2.21 8.16 -8.22
CA PRO A 40 1.36 8.97 -7.35
C PRO A 40 2.17 9.64 -6.22
N LEU A 41 3.22 8.99 -5.71
CA LEU A 41 4.07 9.61 -4.67
C LEU A 41 4.83 10.82 -5.17
N PHE A 42 5.37 10.79 -6.39
CA PHE A 42 6.02 11.95 -7.00
C PHE A 42 5.06 13.11 -7.30
N ALA A 43 3.75 12.86 -7.29
CA ALA A 43 2.75 13.91 -7.44
C ALA A 43 2.42 14.61 -6.11
N ALA A 44 3.05 14.26 -4.99
CA ALA A 44 2.72 14.82 -3.68
C ALA A 44 3.94 15.20 -2.83
N LYS A 45 3.75 16.14 -1.90
CA LYS A 45 4.80 16.57 -0.94
C LYS A 45 5.01 15.57 0.19
N ARG A 46 3.96 14.86 0.59
CA ARG A 46 3.94 13.85 1.67
C ARG A 46 3.05 12.70 1.25
N PHE A 47 3.22 11.55 1.90
CA PHE A 47 2.36 10.40 1.63
C PHE A 47 2.07 9.58 2.87
N VAL A 48 0.98 8.81 2.80
CA VAL A 48 0.59 7.78 3.75
C VAL A 48 0.36 6.49 2.97
N LEU A 49 1.04 5.42 3.36
CA LEU A 49 0.79 4.09 2.83
C LEU A 49 -0.09 3.34 3.83
N VAL A 50 -1.24 2.86 3.37
CA VAL A 50 -2.17 2.05 4.15
C VAL A 50 -2.11 0.64 3.58
N GLY A 51 -1.96 -0.34 4.45
CA GLY A 51 -1.86 -1.74 4.06
C GLY A 51 -1.60 -2.63 5.25
N ASP A 52 -1.63 -3.93 4.99
CA ASP A 52 -1.42 -4.96 5.99
C ASP A 52 -0.26 -5.87 5.55
N PRO A 53 0.85 -5.90 6.29
CA PRO A 53 2.02 -6.72 5.92
C PRO A 53 1.74 -8.22 5.99
N GLU A 54 0.74 -8.66 6.73
CA GLU A 54 0.37 -10.07 6.86
C GLU A 54 -0.55 -10.55 5.72
N GLN A 55 -0.97 -9.63 4.83
CA GLN A 55 -1.79 -9.94 3.66
C GLN A 55 -0.96 -10.18 2.39
N LEU A 56 -1.64 -10.33 1.25
CA LEU A 56 -1.02 -10.75 -0.01
C LEU A 56 0.06 -9.76 -0.49
N PRO A 57 1.23 -10.25 -0.96
CA PRO A 57 2.20 -9.41 -1.65
C PRO A 57 1.74 -9.08 -3.08
N PRO A 58 2.43 -8.17 -3.78
CA PRO A 58 2.18 -7.88 -5.18
C PRO A 58 2.30 -9.12 -6.08
N VAL A 59 1.37 -9.26 -7.03
CA VAL A 59 1.35 -10.42 -7.94
C VAL A 59 2.45 -10.29 -9.00
N VAL A 60 3.51 -11.07 -8.86
CA VAL A 60 4.61 -11.15 -9.83
C VAL A 60 4.62 -12.54 -10.48
N ARG A 61 4.39 -12.62 -11.81
CA ARG A 61 4.33 -13.92 -12.52
C ARG A 61 5.70 -14.56 -12.73
N SER A 62 6.73 -13.76 -12.97
CA SER A 62 8.08 -14.25 -13.24
C SER A 62 8.75 -14.76 -11.96
N LYS A 63 9.07 -16.06 -11.93
CA LYS A 63 9.82 -16.67 -10.82
C LYS A 63 11.18 -16.00 -10.61
N ASN A 64 11.87 -15.66 -11.70
CA ASN A 64 13.16 -14.97 -11.63
C ASN A 64 13.01 -13.57 -11.02
N ALA A 65 11.97 -12.83 -11.40
CA ALA A 65 11.74 -11.48 -10.86
C ALA A 65 11.36 -11.52 -9.38
N ARG A 66 10.53 -12.49 -8.95
CA ARG A 66 10.25 -12.71 -7.52
C ARG A 66 11.53 -12.97 -6.74
N ARG A 67 12.38 -13.88 -7.21
CA ARG A 67 13.68 -14.19 -6.59
C ARG A 67 14.59 -12.96 -6.50
N LEU A 68 14.47 -12.01 -7.41
CA LEU A 68 15.21 -10.75 -7.40
C LEU A 68 14.54 -9.64 -6.57
N GLY A 69 13.47 -9.96 -5.83
CA GLY A 69 12.81 -9.04 -4.89
C GLY A 69 11.66 -8.23 -5.48
N MET A 70 11.17 -8.54 -6.69
CA MET A 70 10.08 -7.76 -7.31
C MET A 70 8.75 -7.84 -6.53
N GLU A 71 8.57 -8.86 -5.68
CA GLU A 71 7.39 -9.00 -4.81
C GLU A 71 7.49 -8.23 -3.49
N GLU A 72 8.61 -7.57 -3.20
CA GLU A 72 8.67 -6.64 -2.08
C GLU A 72 7.89 -5.36 -2.46
N SER A 73 6.81 -5.07 -1.73
CA SER A 73 6.08 -3.80 -1.87
C SER A 73 6.87 -2.61 -1.28
N LEU A 74 6.55 -1.37 -1.68
CA LEU A 74 7.18 -0.20 -1.04
C LEU A 74 6.79 -0.08 0.44
N PHE A 75 5.58 -0.52 0.80
CA PHE A 75 5.14 -0.58 2.21
C PHE A 75 6.11 -1.40 3.03
N HIS A 76 6.31 -2.67 2.67
CA HIS A 76 7.24 -3.59 3.34
C HIS A 76 8.66 -3.02 3.47
N ARG A 77 9.15 -2.34 2.42
CA ARG A 77 10.49 -1.75 2.41
C ARG A 77 10.64 -0.56 3.37
N LEU A 78 9.56 0.14 3.70
CA LEU A 78 9.58 1.37 4.49
C LEU A 78 9.04 1.21 5.91
N VAL A 79 8.43 0.06 6.25
CA VAL A 79 7.93 -0.23 7.60
C VAL A 79 9.07 -0.11 8.61
N ARG A 80 8.83 0.69 9.64
CA ARG A 80 9.72 0.90 10.79
C ARG A 80 8.92 1.47 11.96
N ASP A 81 9.32 1.15 13.18
CA ASP A 81 8.55 1.47 14.40
C ASP A 81 8.31 2.98 14.59
N ASP A 82 9.19 3.84 14.09
CA ASP A 82 9.08 5.31 14.22
C ASP A 82 8.11 5.97 13.23
N VAL A 83 7.60 5.24 12.22
CA VAL A 83 6.65 5.78 11.22
C VAL A 83 5.42 4.92 10.96
N THR A 84 5.33 3.77 11.60
CA THR A 84 4.20 2.86 11.42
C THR A 84 3.22 2.99 12.58
N CYS A 85 1.92 2.99 12.27
CA CYS A 85 0.84 2.97 13.24
C CYS A 85 -0.09 1.80 12.94
N THR A 86 -0.27 0.88 13.89
CA THR A 86 -1.13 -0.30 13.74
C THR A 86 -2.51 -0.05 14.33
N LEU A 87 -3.55 -0.27 13.53
CA LEU A 87 -4.95 -0.24 13.99
C LEU A 87 -5.30 -1.59 14.63
N ARG A 88 -5.62 -1.60 15.93
CA ARG A 88 -5.84 -2.84 16.72
C ARG A 88 -7.31 -3.21 16.92
N LEU A 89 -8.23 -2.27 16.74
CA LEU A 89 -9.66 -2.50 16.92
C LEU A 89 -10.29 -2.92 15.60
N GLN A 90 -10.91 -4.10 15.58
CA GLN A 90 -11.63 -4.63 14.44
C GLN A 90 -13.15 -4.59 14.68
N TYR A 91 -13.93 -4.38 13.63
CA TYR A 91 -15.39 -4.23 13.70
C TYR A 91 -16.15 -5.16 12.74
N ARG A 92 -15.48 -6.12 12.09
CA ARG A 92 -16.07 -6.96 11.04
C ARG A 92 -16.44 -8.36 11.53
N MET A 93 -15.52 -9.01 12.22
CA MET A 93 -15.62 -10.42 12.59
C MET A 93 -16.21 -10.58 13.99
N ASN A 94 -16.97 -11.66 14.19
CA ASN A 94 -17.37 -12.08 15.52
C ASN A 94 -16.18 -12.62 16.32
N GLN A 95 -16.37 -12.81 17.62
CA GLN A 95 -15.29 -13.19 18.53
C GLN A 95 -14.55 -14.47 18.10
N ALA A 96 -15.28 -15.52 17.72
CA ALA A 96 -14.66 -16.80 17.34
C ALA A 96 -13.78 -16.69 16.08
N LEU A 97 -14.20 -15.89 15.09
CA LEU A 97 -13.42 -15.66 13.86
C LEU A 97 -12.18 -14.79 14.12
N VAL A 98 -12.30 -13.78 14.99
CA VAL A 98 -11.16 -12.93 15.40
C VAL A 98 -10.12 -13.75 16.15
N GLU A 99 -10.55 -14.58 17.10
CA GLU A 99 -9.64 -15.43 17.88
C GLU A 99 -8.85 -16.38 16.98
N LEU A 100 -9.49 -16.90 15.93
CA LEU A 100 -8.80 -17.70 14.93
C LEU A 100 -7.77 -16.88 14.14
N ALA A 101 -8.15 -15.71 13.64
CA ALA A 101 -7.27 -14.85 12.86
C ALA A 101 -6.05 -14.37 13.69
N ASN A 102 -6.28 -13.90 14.92
CA ASN A 102 -5.26 -13.45 15.89
C ASN A 102 -4.40 -14.59 16.45
N LYS A 103 -4.68 -15.85 16.12
CA LYS A 103 -3.82 -16.97 16.50
C LYS A 103 -2.91 -17.39 15.34
N VAL A 104 -3.35 -17.13 14.11
CA VAL A 104 -2.71 -17.67 12.90
C VAL A 104 -1.91 -16.61 12.16
N ALA A 105 -2.35 -15.35 12.17
CA ALA A 105 -1.80 -14.29 11.31
C ALA A 105 -1.35 -13.02 12.05
N TYR A 106 -1.95 -12.68 13.19
CA TYR A 106 -1.66 -11.47 13.97
C TYR A 106 -1.29 -11.82 15.41
#